data_AF-A0A3L7XQM1-F1
#
_entry.id   AF-A0A3L7XQM1-F1
#
_cell.length_a   1.000
_cell.length_b   1.000
_cell.length_c   1.000
_cell.angle_alpha   90.00
_cell.angle_beta   90.00
_cell.angle_gamma   90.00
#
_symmetry.space_group_name_H-M   'P 1'
#
loop_
_entity.id
_entity.type
_entity.pdbx_description
1 polymer ?
#
loop_
_entity_poly.entity_id
_entity_poly.type
_entity_poly.pdbx_seq_one_letter_code
_entity_poly.pdbx_strand_id
1 'polypeptide(L)'
;MPWAIWALGPLAMIGTLAAYVRFFRERVIVYYPAPGARSRTIRIPVLGVISDRGLVSYLDDPDAHVVVLSPKPGARLHTPFHIHGMANTFEKNVVVELLDQNTGLWETIEITIADGPIGELSPFVAEVDVAEGRQVLRVGEPSPRDGSFQGVELPITVVSP
;
A
#
# COMPACT_ATOMS: atom_id res chain seq x y z
N MET A 1 24.71 -8.31 -23.61
CA MET A 1 25.38 -7.96 -22.33
C MET A 1 24.58 -6.86 -21.66
N PRO A 2 23.78 -7.13 -20.60
CA PRO A 2 23.12 -6.05 -19.88
C PRO A 2 23.99 -5.62 -18.70
N TRP A 3 24.24 -4.32 -18.67
CA TRP A 3 24.91 -3.55 -17.64
C TRP A 3 24.01 -3.52 -16.40
N ALA A 4 24.51 -4.01 -15.27
CA ALA A 4 23.84 -3.87 -13.99
C ALA A 4 24.04 -2.42 -13.50
N ILE A 5 22.94 -1.71 -13.24
CA ILE A 5 22.99 -0.47 -12.47
C ILE A 5 23.14 -0.87 -11.01
N TRP A 6 24.33 -0.65 -10.45
CA TRP A 6 24.58 -0.83 -9.02
C TRP A 6 24.21 0.47 -8.30
N ALA A 7 22.96 0.58 -7.85
CA ALA A 7 22.59 1.62 -6.91
C ALA A 7 22.63 1.03 -5.49
N LEU A 8 23.73 1.26 -4.78
CA LEU A 8 23.73 1.19 -3.31
C LEU A 8 22.98 2.46 -2.84
N GLY A 9 21.67 2.33 -2.62
CA GLY A 9 20.90 3.37 -1.95
C GLY A 9 21.38 3.54 -0.50
N PRO A 10 21.24 4.73 0.10
CA PRO A 10 21.69 4.97 1.47
C PRO A 10 20.97 4.02 2.44
N LEU A 11 21.70 3.60 3.48
CA LEU A 11 21.16 2.95 4.67
C LEU A 11 19.99 3.80 5.20
N ALA A 12 18.76 3.31 5.06
CA ALA A 12 17.66 3.83 5.86
C ALA A 12 17.85 3.25 7.27
N MET A 13 18.33 4.09 8.20
CA MET A 13 18.33 3.71 9.62
C MET A 13 16.89 3.73 10.13
N ILE A 14 16.32 2.54 10.33
CA ILE A 14 14.97 2.33 10.86
C ILE A 14 15.14 1.81 12.29
N GLY A 15 15.20 2.70 13.28
CA GLY A 15 15.53 2.29 14.66
C GLY A 15 16.84 1.50 14.75
N THR A 16 17.01 0.68 15.80
CA THR A 16 18.26 -0.06 16.08
C THR A 16 18.60 -1.16 15.05
N LEU A 17 17.84 -1.31 13.96
CA LEU A 17 18.04 -2.37 12.96
C LEU A 17 18.13 -1.79 11.54
N ALA A 18 19.26 -2.02 10.87
CA ALA A 18 19.48 -1.58 9.50
C ALA A 18 18.83 -2.55 8.50
N ALA A 19 17.67 -2.23 7.91
CA ALA A 19 17.13 -3.02 6.81
C ALA A 19 17.89 -2.72 5.50
N TYR A 20 18.20 -3.76 4.71
CA TYR A 20 18.78 -3.59 3.38
C TYR A 20 17.71 -3.83 2.32
N VAL A 21 17.42 -2.82 1.50
CA VAL A 21 16.44 -2.90 0.41
C VAL A 21 17.20 -2.99 -0.91
N ARG A 22 16.97 -4.06 -1.67
CA ARG A 22 17.53 -4.25 -2.99
C ARG A 22 16.45 -4.18 -4.05
N PHE A 23 16.51 -3.13 -4.86
CA PHE A 23 15.67 -2.98 -6.03
C PHE A 23 16.23 -3.80 -7.18
N PHE A 24 15.36 -4.56 -7.83
CA PHE A 24 15.58 -5.16 -9.14
C PHE A 24 14.47 -4.67 -10.06
N ARG A 25 14.72 -4.76 -11.37
CA ARG A 25 13.84 -4.28 -12.44
C ARG A 25 12.36 -4.65 -12.27
N GLU A 26 12.05 -5.78 -11.63
CA GLU A 26 10.69 -6.30 -11.42
C GLU A 26 10.38 -6.72 -9.97
N ARG A 27 11.31 -6.52 -9.03
CA ARG A 27 11.16 -7.00 -7.65
C ARG A 27 11.91 -6.12 -6.65
N VAL A 28 11.34 -5.92 -5.46
CA VAL A 28 12.04 -5.33 -4.32
C VAL A 28 12.32 -6.44 -3.31
N ILE A 29 13.58 -6.67 -2.94
CA ILE A 29 13.94 -7.64 -1.90
C ILE A 29 14.34 -6.87 -0.64
N VAL A 30 13.67 -7.12 0.47
CA VAL A 30 14.01 -6.53 1.77
C VAL A 30 14.69 -7.58 2.65
N TYR A 31 15.85 -7.23 3.22
CA TYR A 31 16.62 -8.07 4.13
C TYR A 31 16.62 -7.46 5.53
N TYR A 32 16.30 -8.28 6.53
CA TYR A 32 16.36 -7.90 7.95
C TYR A 32 17.57 -8.57 8.61
N PRO A 33 18.53 -7.82 9.18
CA PRO A 33 19.61 -8.39 9.97
C PRO A 33 19.19 -8.47 11.44
N ALA A 34 18.11 -9.19 11.75
CA ALA A 34 17.85 -9.58 13.12
C ALA A 34 18.42 -11.00 13.35
N PRO A 35 19.20 -11.25 14.41
CA PRO A 35 19.71 -12.58 14.72
C PRO A 35 18.53 -13.56 14.90
N GLY A 36 18.40 -14.54 14.00
CA GLY A 36 17.31 -15.51 14.02
C GLY A 36 16.08 -15.15 13.17
N ALA A 37 16.02 -13.96 12.56
CA ALA A 37 14.94 -13.64 11.63
C ALA A 37 15.11 -14.39 10.31
N ARG A 38 14.09 -15.14 9.90
CA ARG A 38 14.04 -15.73 8.57
C ARG A 38 13.95 -14.59 7.56
N SER A 39 14.90 -14.54 6.63
CA SER A 39 14.81 -13.66 5.47
C SER A 39 13.48 -13.92 4.73
N ARG A 40 12.57 -12.96 4.74
CA ARG A 40 11.35 -13.00 3.91
C ARG A 40 11.66 -12.31 2.58
N THR A 41 11.67 -13.08 1.50
CA THR A 41 11.68 -12.52 0.16
C THR A 41 10.28 -12.05 -0.15
N ILE A 42 10.03 -10.74 -0.09
CA ILE A 42 8.78 -10.16 -0.57
C ILE A 42 8.94 -9.94 -2.07
N ARG A 43 8.00 -10.41 -2.88
CA ARG A 43 7.97 -10.09 -4.31
C ARG A 43 7.01 -8.94 -4.50
N ILE A 44 7.56 -7.76 -4.72
CA ILE A 44 6.75 -6.59 -5.07
C ILE A 44 6.88 -6.39 -6.58
N PRO A 45 5.86 -6.67 -7.39
CA PRO A 45 5.86 -6.32 -8.80
C PRO A 45 5.98 -4.79 -8.90
N VAL A 46 7.11 -4.33 -9.45
CA VAL A 46 7.41 -2.90 -9.57
C VAL A 46 6.59 -2.32 -10.73
N LEU A 47 5.32 -2.04 -10.46
CA LEU A 47 4.50 -1.15 -11.29
C LEU A 47 4.57 0.25 -10.66
N GLY A 48 5.59 1.01 -11.07
CA GLY A 48 5.77 2.39 -10.65
C GLY A 48 6.54 2.57 -9.34
N VAL A 49 7.20 3.71 -9.24
CA VAL A 49 8.16 4.08 -8.18
C VAL A 49 7.51 3.99 -6.79
N ILE A 50 7.78 2.90 -6.08
CA ILE A 50 7.44 2.81 -4.66
C ILE A 50 8.40 3.72 -3.91
N SER A 51 7.92 4.89 -3.47
CA SER A 51 8.71 5.73 -2.56
C SER A 51 9.13 4.91 -1.34
N ASP A 52 10.36 5.13 -0.85
CA ASP A 52 10.95 4.38 0.28
C ASP A 52 10.00 4.29 1.49
N ARG A 53 9.12 5.28 1.70
CA ARG A 53 8.14 5.30 2.81
C ARG A 53 6.90 4.41 2.64
N GLY A 54 6.52 4.02 1.41
CA GLY A 54 5.39 3.09 1.18
C GLY A 54 5.75 1.63 1.45
N LEU A 55 7.03 1.30 1.28
CA LEU A 55 7.59 0.03 1.73
C LEU A 55 7.64 -0.05 3.26
N VAL A 56 8.04 1.03 3.92
CA VAL A 56 8.21 1.08 5.39
C VAL A 56 6.94 0.66 6.15
N SER A 57 5.74 1.10 5.72
CA SER A 57 4.50 0.73 6.42
C SER A 57 4.18 -0.78 6.36
N TYR A 58 4.63 -1.50 5.33
CA TYR A 58 4.52 -2.97 5.29
C TYR A 58 5.58 -3.68 6.13
N LEU A 59 6.73 -3.04 6.34
CA LEU A 59 7.78 -3.60 7.20
C LEU A 59 7.46 -3.40 8.69
N ASP A 60 6.63 -2.42 9.02
CA ASP A 60 6.17 -2.14 10.38
C ASP A 60 5.09 -3.13 10.86
N ASP A 61 4.32 -3.73 9.93
CA ASP A 61 3.34 -4.77 10.23
C ASP A 61 3.45 -5.95 9.21
N PRO A 62 4.22 -7.00 9.53
CA PRO A 62 4.40 -8.15 8.65
C PRO A 62 3.15 -9.04 8.52
N ASP A 63 2.10 -8.74 9.28
CA ASP A 63 0.78 -9.39 9.21
C ASP A 63 -0.24 -8.51 8.47
N ALA A 64 0.14 -7.32 7.99
CA ALA A 64 -0.72 -6.46 7.19
C ALA A 64 -1.07 -7.13 5.85
N HIS A 65 -2.35 -7.44 5.68
CA HIS A 65 -2.94 -7.99 4.46
C HIS A 65 -3.26 -6.91 3.41
N VAL A 66 -3.20 -5.62 3.76
CA VAL A 66 -3.39 -4.51 2.82
C VAL A 66 -2.37 -3.40 3.07
N VAL A 67 -1.77 -2.89 1.98
CA VAL A 67 -0.77 -1.82 1.99
C VAL A 67 -1.14 -0.78 0.94
N VAL A 68 -1.27 0.47 1.35
CA VAL A 68 -1.48 1.60 0.42
C VAL A 68 -0.15 2.28 0.12
N LEU A 69 0.25 2.28 -1.14
CA LEU A 69 1.48 2.89 -1.63
C LEU A 69 1.28 4.37 -1.96
N SER A 70 0.13 4.70 -2.55
CA SER A 70 -0.33 6.05 -2.88
C SER A 70 -1.87 6.10 -2.81
N PRO A 71 -2.49 7.20 -2.33
CA PRO A 71 -1.87 8.42 -1.82
C PRO A 71 -1.21 8.23 -0.45
N LYS A 72 -0.44 9.24 -0.01
CA LYS A 72 0.13 9.27 1.35
C LYS A 72 -0.84 9.93 2.34
N PRO A 73 -0.73 9.63 3.66
CA PRO A 73 -1.45 10.38 4.68
C PRO A 73 -1.20 11.89 4.53
N GLY A 74 -2.28 12.68 4.56
CA GLY A 74 -2.27 14.13 4.39
C GLY A 74 -2.10 14.63 2.96
N ALA A 75 -2.14 13.74 1.95
CA ALA A 75 -2.01 14.15 0.56
C ALA A 75 -3.14 15.09 0.11
N ARG A 76 -2.77 16.04 -0.74
CA ARG A 76 -3.70 16.88 -1.51
C ARG A 76 -3.82 16.33 -2.93
N LEU A 77 -5.03 15.99 -3.36
CA LEU A 77 -5.30 15.27 -4.60
C LEU A 77 -6.33 16.03 -5.44
N HIS A 78 -6.17 15.97 -6.75
CA HIS A 78 -7.20 16.42 -7.70
C HIS A 78 -8.05 15.23 -8.11
N THR A 79 -9.35 15.44 -8.30
CA THR A 79 -10.24 14.38 -8.80
C THR A 79 -10.26 14.36 -10.34
N PRO A 80 -10.30 13.17 -10.99
CA PRO A 80 -10.13 11.84 -10.41
C PRO A 80 -8.67 11.55 -10.04
N PHE A 81 -8.46 10.70 -9.03
CA PHE A 81 -7.13 10.24 -8.63
C PHE A 81 -7.03 8.72 -8.55
N HIS A 82 -5.79 8.22 -8.52
CA HIS A 82 -5.53 6.79 -8.40
C HIS A 82 -5.03 6.40 -7.01
N ILE A 83 -5.56 5.29 -6.50
CA ILE A 83 -5.01 4.59 -5.34
C ILE A 83 -4.18 3.43 -5.87
N HIS A 84 -2.95 3.34 -5.41
CA HIS A 84 -2.06 2.22 -5.70
C HIS A 84 -1.73 1.51 -4.40
N GLY A 85 -1.84 0.18 -4.41
CA GLY A 85 -1.51 -0.60 -3.22
C GLY A 85 -1.21 -2.06 -3.55
N MET A 86 -0.99 -2.81 -2.48
CA MET A 86 -0.86 -4.25 -2.52
C MET A 86 -1.80 -4.86 -1.49
N ALA A 87 -2.41 -5.98 -1.82
CA ALA A 87 -3.35 -6.64 -0.91
C ALA A 87 -3.30 -8.16 -1.07
N ASN A 88 -3.53 -8.87 0.02
CA ASN A 88 -3.65 -10.31 0.13
C ASN A 88 -4.93 -10.60 0.92
N THR A 89 -6.06 -10.41 0.26
CA THR A 89 -7.39 -10.60 0.84
C THR A 89 -7.96 -11.96 0.49
N PHE A 90 -8.91 -12.45 1.29
CA PHE A 90 -9.39 -13.84 1.18
C PHE A 90 -10.06 -14.14 -0.18
N GLU A 91 -10.76 -13.17 -0.76
CA GLU A 91 -11.48 -13.31 -2.04
C GLU A 91 -10.89 -12.45 -3.15
N LYS A 92 -9.67 -11.93 -2.96
CA LYS A 92 -9.08 -10.92 -3.86
C LYS A 92 -9.96 -9.68 -4.02
N ASN A 93 -10.78 -9.38 -3.02
CA ASN A 93 -11.57 -8.15 -2.99
C ASN A 93 -10.92 -7.15 -2.05
N VAL A 94 -10.82 -5.90 -2.49
CA VAL A 94 -10.39 -4.75 -1.70
C VAL A 94 -11.52 -3.75 -1.73
N VAL A 95 -11.94 -3.32 -0.57
CA VAL A 95 -12.92 -2.28 -0.36
C VAL A 95 -12.19 -0.96 -0.12
N VAL A 96 -12.55 0.04 -0.91
CA VAL A 96 -12.14 1.43 -0.73
C VAL A 96 -13.35 2.19 -0.21
N GLU A 97 -13.25 2.77 0.98
CA GLU A 97 -14.31 3.62 1.56
C GLU A 97 -13.77 5.03 1.78
N LEU A 98 -14.56 6.04 1.45
CA LEU A 98 -14.22 7.45 1.67
C LEU A 98 -15.26 8.08 2.59
N LEU A 99 -14.82 8.57 3.74
CA LEU A 99 -15.65 9.37 4.64
C LEU A 99 -15.41 10.84 4.36
N ASP A 100 -16.44 11.52 3.88
CA ASP A 100 -16.46 12.97 3.83
C ASP A 100 -16.62 13.53 5.26
N GLN A 101 -15.62 14.26 5.74
CA GLN A 101 -15.63 14.82 7.09
C GLN A 101 -16.66 15.94 7.27
N ASN A 102 -17.17 16.53 6.18
CA ASN A 102 -18.18 17.58 6.26
C ASN A 102 -19.59 17.01 6.42
N THR A 103 -19.90 15.96 5.65
CA THR A 103 -21.25 15.36 5.63
C THR A 103 -21.37 14.13 6.54
N GLY A 104 -20.25 13.50 6.90
CA GLY A 104 -20.22 12.24 7.63
C GLY A 104 -20.65 11.03 6.80
N LEU A 105 -20.80 11.20 5.48
CA LEU A 105 -21.24 10.14 4.57
C LEU A 105 -20.06 9.32 4.10
N TRP A 106 -20.29 8.00 4.01
CA TRP A 106 -19.38 7.06 3.39
C TRP A 106 -19.76 6.85 1.93
N GLU A 107 -18.76 6.93 1.06
CA GLU A 107 -18.81 6.44 -0.31
C GLU A 107 -17.95 5.18 -0.41
N THR A 108 -18.48 4.12 -1.03
CA THR A 108 -17.82 2.80 -1.09
C THR A 108 -17.57 2.41 -2.54
N ILE A 109 -16.34 2.00 -2.82
CA ILE A 109 -15.87 1.52 -4.11
C ILE A 109 -15.26 0.13 -3.88
N GLU A 110 -15.83 -0.89 -4.52
CA GLU A 110 -15.30 -2.26 -4.46
C GLU A 110 -14.38 -2.53 -5.64
N ILE A 111 -13.24 -3.17 -5.36
CA ILE A 111 -12.22 -3.47 -6.36
C ILE A 111 -11.84 -4.94 -6.24
N THR A 112 -11.92 -5.65 -7.36
CA THR A 112 -11.40 -7.01 -7.45
C THR A 112 -9.96 -6.98 -7.97
N ILE A 113 -9.04 -7.58 -7.22
CA ILE A 113 -7.65 -7.79 -7.62
C ILE A 113 -7.64 -8.85 -8.73
N ALA A 114 -7.37 -8.41 -9.95
CA ALA A 114 -7.48 -9.26 -11.14
C ALA A 114 -6.48 -10.43 -11.16
N ASP A 115 -5.29 -10.26 -10.56
CA ASP A 115 -4.19 -11.21 -10.71
C ASP A 115 -3.39 -11.37 -9.40
N GLY A 116 -2.82 -12.56 -9.20
CA GLY A 116 -1.91 -12.85 -8.09
C GLY A 116 -2.19 -14.17 -7.37
N PRO A 117 -1.16 -14.79 -6.74
CA PRO A 117 -1.33 -16.04 -5.99
C PRO A 117 -2.14 -15.82 -4.72
N ILE A 118 -2.97 -16.81 -4.36
CA ILE A 118 -3.62 -16.82 -3.03
C ILE A 118 -2.52 -16.88 -1.96
N GLY A 119 -2.62 -16.04 -0.94
CA GLY A 119 -1.64 -15.97 0.14
C GLY A 119 -0.43 -15.09 -0.17
N GLU A 120 -0.40 -14.41 -1.31
CA GLU A 120 0.62 -13.43 -1.66
C GLU A 120 0.02 -12.04 -1.89
N LEU A 121 0.75 -11.01 -1.47
CA LEU A 121 0.39 -9.62 -1.75
C LEU A 121 0.40 -9.38 -3.26
N SER A 122 -0.73 -8.90 -3.75
CA SER A 122 -0.98 -8.68 -5.17
C SER A 122 -1.30 -7.20 -5.40
N PRO A 123 -0.80 -6.59 -6.48
CA PRO A 123 -0.99 -5.16 -6.72
C PRO A 123 -2.46 -4.87 -7.08
N PHE A 124 -2.96 -3.73 -6.62
CA PHE A 124 -4.26 -3.20 -7.04
C PHE A 124 -4.15 -1.72 -7.43
N VAL A 125 -5.07 -1.29 -8.29
CA VAL A 125 -5.27 0.10 -8.68
C VAL A 125 -6.75 0.44 -8.62
N ALA A 126 -7.08 1.53 -7.93
CA ALA A 126 -8.41 2.14 -7.93
C ALA A 126 -8.34 3.48 -8.66
N GLU A 127 -9.33 3.80 -9.47
CA GLU A 127 -9.64 5.19 -9.82
C GLU A 127 -10.76 5.66 -8.90
N VAL A 128 -10.59 6.85 -8.33
CA VAL A 128 -11.53 7.45 -7.38
C VAL A 128 -11.92 8.82 -7.91
N ASP A 129 -13.22 9.01 -8.11
CA ASP A 129 -13.81 10.28 -8.48
C ASP A 129 -14.80 10.71 -7.38
N VAL A 130 -14.39 11.69 -6.57
CA VAL A 130 -15.14 12.09 -5.37
C VAL A 130 -15.18 13.60 -5.24
N ALA A 131 -16.18 14.09 -4.50
CA ALA A 131 -16.34 15.50 -4.22
C ALA A 131 -15.13 16.07 -3.45
N GLU A 132 -14.89 17.37 -3.62
CA GLU A 132 -13.83 18.07 -2.90
C GLU A 132 -14.08 18.12 -1.40
N GLY A 133 -13.00 18.11 -0.62
CA GLY A 133 -13.09 18.23 0.83
C GLY A 133 -12.01 17.45 1.56
N ARG A 134 -12.07 17.53 2.89
CA ARG A 134 -11.27 16.67 3.77
C ARG A 134 -11.98 15.34 3.90
N GLN A 135 -11.24 14.26 3.65
CA GLN A 135 -11.79 12.93 3.69
C GLN A 135 -10.89 11.98 4.47
N VAL A 136 -11.47 10.89 4.97
CA VAL A 136 -10.72 9.73 5.46
C VAL A 136 -10.90 8.60 4.45
N LEU A 137 -9.81 8.22 3.80
CA LEU A 137 -9.74 7.09 2.89
C LEU A 137 -9.43 5.81 3.69
N ARG A 138 -10.31 4.82 3.63
CA ARG A 138 -10.09 3.47 4.15
C ARG A 138 -9.86 2.52 2.99
N VAL A 139 -8.85 1.67 3.10
CA VAL A 139 -8.56 0.64 2.10
C VAL A 139 -8.29 -0.68 2.82
N GLY A 140 -9.10 -1.70 2.52
CA GLY A 140 -9.12 -2.90 3.35
C GLY A 140 -10.14 -3.93 2.89
N GLU A 141 -10.56 -4.78 3.81
CA GLU A 141 -11.71 -5.66 3.64
C GLU A 141 -12.49 -5.77 4.96
N PRO A 142 -13.81 -6.01 4.92
CA PRO A 142 -14.55 -6.39 6.12
C PRO A 142 -14.13 -7.79 6.57
N SER A 143 -13.93 -7.97 7.87
CA SER A 143 -13.59 -9.26 8.45
C SER A 143 -14.72 -10.26 8.27
N PRO A 144 -14.48 -11.44 7.69
CA PRO A 144 -15.50 -12.49 7.63
C PRO A 144 -15.95 -12.98 9.01
N ARG A 145 -15.15 -12.74 10.06
CA ARG A 145 -15.42 -13.22 11.42
C ARG A 145 -16.47 -12.38 12.16
N ASP A 146 -16.36 -11.06 12.07
CA ASP A 146 -17.14 -10.14 12.90
C ASP A 146 -17.59 -8.86 12.16
N GLY A 147 -17.29 -8.72 10.87
CA GLY A 147 -17.63 -7.57 10.06
C GLY A 147 -16.80 -6.32 10.36
N SER A 148 -15.82 -6.37 11.27
CA SER A 148 -14.91 -5.25 11.52
C SER A 148 -14.08 -4.95 10.29
N PHE A 149 -13.83 -3.68 9.99
CA PHE A 149 -12.98 -3.32 8.87
C PHE A 149 -11.51 -3.61 9.21
N GLN A 150 -10.83 -4.29 8.30
CA GLN A 150 -9.42 -4.64 8.43
C GLN A 150 -8.64 -4.00 7.27
N GLY A 151 -7.82 -3.00 7.57
CA GLY A 151 -7.08 -2.27 6.53
C GLY A 151 -6.39 -1.02 7.05
N VAL A 152 -6.14 -0.09 6.14
CA VAL A 152 -5.43 1.17 6.39
C VAL A 152 -6.40 2.34 6.27
N GLU A 153 -6.27 3.31 7.18
CA GLU A 153 -7.00 4.57 7.12
C GLU A 153 -6.03 5.74 6.91
N LEU A 154 -6.36 6.61 5.96
CA LEU A 154 -5.50 7.70 5.50
C LEU A 154 -6.31 9.00 5.46
N PRO A 155 -5.94 10.05 6.20
CA PRO A 155 -6.52 11.37 5.97
C PRO A 155 -6.04 11.88 4.61
N ILE A 156 -6.95 12.41 3.78
CA ILE A 156 -6.63 13.04 2.49
C ILE A 156 -7.42 14.35 2.33
N THR A 157 -7.03 15.17 1.36
CA THR A 157 -7.78 16.36 0.96
C THR A 157 -7.93 16.38 -0.55
N VAL A 158 -9.17 16.38 -1.03
CA VAL A 158 -9.50 16.49 -2.45
C VAL A 158 -9.76 17.97 -2.76
N VAL A 159 -9.14 18.47 -3.83
CA VAL A 159 -9.21 19.88 -4.25
C VAL A 159 -9.62 19.98 -5.72
N SER A 160 -10.24 21.10 -6.09
CA SER A 160 -10.54 21.40 -7.50
C SER A 160 -9.28 21.32 -8.37
N PRO A 161 -9.40 20.91 -9.65
CA PRO A 161 -8.35 21.07 -10.66
C PRO A 161 -7.80 22.49 -10.74
#